data_AF-V6H9E6-F1
#
_entry.id   AF-V6H9E6-F1
#
_cell.length_a   1.000
_cell.length_b   1.000
_cell.length_c   1.000
_cell.angle_alpha   90.00
_cell.angle_beta   90.00
_cell.angle_gamma   90.00
#
_symmetry.space_group_name_H-M   'P 1'
#
loop_
_entity.id
_entity.type
_entity.pdbx_description
1 polymer ?
#
loop_
_entity_poly.entity_id
_entity_poly.type
_entity_poly.pdbx_seq_one_letter_code
_entity_poly.pdbx_strand_id
1 'polypeptide(L)'
;MPSSSKTLIPFPTLRRDGILAMLFLNFFLISISSLFAQPSTQYAKVLCLRSSSGCECTNPITQSLTRLFHGEAVIVDSSLTREEYASVRNADKQCLFPRNNLKFLTYKSGFQPMETKKDHSPKSLEFLLSGADLKEIANLSPMNLGRYYPTYYHLALEEAYPGTIVSVISPSGKEIGKASASFLEQVRWEGSGIATDGTKYHFAGDGRYETYDLEWGWGAGHGFQVFPYRTLAVSFKDLCAKIGNRIPNCNKSKVIGSLALIPKIREKRIRMSNGKFHDGFFCINDTGSPAYIRGDRMDIFVGTHGGGSPYQPKELSRNIFLDAGIQPLVPWDWRFYTSEKEREWCTEDRLPEDPFSPKSGECVSDYHANAPEKGMELHVFFRKDGSLVRCKI
;
A
#
# COMPACT_ATOMS: atom_id res chain seq x y z
N MET A 1 -2.65 -77.77 42.35
CA MET A 1 -3.85 -76.94 42.60
C MET A 1 -3.58 -75.52 42.11
N PRO A 2 -4.55 -74.87 41.45
CA PRO A 2 -4.32 -73.77 40.51
C PRO A 2 -4.92 -72.42 40.98
N SER A 3 -4.76 -71.41 40.11
CA SER A 3 -5.70 -70.30 39.83
C SER A 3 -5.52 -68.97 40.56
N SER A 4 -5.24 -67.92 39.78
CA SER A 4 -6.18 -66.79 39.51
C SER A 4 -5.35 -65.64 38.90
N SER A 5 -5.38 -65.43 37.58
CA SER A 5 -6.41 -64.73 36.79
C SER A 5 -5.91 -63.32 36.41
N LYS A 6 -5.34 -63.21 35.20
CA LYS A 6 -5.19 -61.93 34.50
C LYS A 6 -6.55 -61.58 33.90
N THR A 7 -7.16 -60.50 34.37
CA THR A 7 -8.40 -59.98 33.79
C THR A 7 -8.10 -59.37 32.42
N LEU A 8 -8.45 -60.12 31.37
CA LEU A 8 -8.58 -59.61 30.00
C LEU A 8 -9.83 -58.73 29.94
N ILE A 9 -9.66 -57.46 29.61
CA ILE A 9 -10.77 -56.59 29.21
C ILE A 9 -11.21 -57.04 27.81
N PRO A 10 -12.50 -57.33 27.58
CA PRO A 10 -12.97 -57.85 26.30
C PRO A 10 -12.94 -56.74 25.24
N PHE A 11 -12.30 -57.04 24.11
CA PHE A 11 -12.56 -56.33 22.87
C PHE A 11 -14.01 -56.58 22.44
N PRO A 12 -14.81 -55.53 22.16
CA PRO A 12 -16.14 -55.73 21.62
C PRO A 12 -16.02 -56.28 20.20
N THR A 13 -16.66 -57.42 20.00
CA THR A 13 -16.83 -58.07 18.71
C THR A 13 -17.66 -57.19 17.78
N LEU A 14 -17.17 -57.07 16.54
CA LEU A 14 -17.90 -56.45 15.43
C LEU A 14 -19.28 -57.11 15.27
N ARG A 15 -20.33 -56.36 15.61
CA ARG A 15 -21.67 -56.54 15.05
C ARG A 15 -22.19 -55.19 14.58
N ARG A 16 -22.56 -55.16 13.30
CA ARG A 16 -23.44 -54.22 12.58
C ARG A 16 -23.81 -52.96 13.39
N ASP A 17 -23.03 -51.89 13.24
CA ASP A 17 -23.47 -50.48 13.35
C ASP A 17 -22.37 -49.52 12.84
N GLY A 18 -21.71 -49.88 11.73
CA GLY A 18 -20.67 -49.05 11.11
C GLY A 18 -21.16 -47.69 10.58
N ILE A 19 -22.47 -47.53 10.41
CA ILE A 19 -23.08 -46.27 9.96
C ILE A 19 -23.22 -45.30 11.14
N LEU A 20 -23.55 -45.78 12.35
CA LEU A 20 -23.75 -44.93 13.52
C LEU A 20 -22.41 -44.39 14.07
N ALA A 21 -21.36 -45.22 14.06
CA ALA A 21 -20.02 -44.80 14.47
C ALA A 21 -19.37 -43.82 13.48
N MET A 22 -19.58 -43.99 12.16
CA MET A 22 -19.17 -43.01 11.14
C MET A 22 -19.95 -41.70 11.23
N LEU A 23 -21.25 -41.75 11.56
CA LEU A 23 -22.06 -40.54 11.76
C LEU A 23 -21.62 -39.78 13.01
N PHE A 24 -21.33 -40.46 14.13
CA PHE A 24 -20.82 -39.82 15.35
C PHE A 24 -19.40 -39.24 15.17
N LEU A 25 -18.51 -39.93 14.44
CA LEU A 25 -17.16 -39.42 14.16
C LEU A 25 -17.21 -38.21 13.21
N ASN A 26 -18.08 -38.21 12.20
CA ASN A 26 -18.32 -37.04 11.35
C ASN A 26 -19.00 -35.91 12.13
N PHE A 27 -19.96 -36.19 13.02
CA PHE A 27 -20.59 -35.15 13.86
C PHE A 27 -19.58 -34.52 14.83
N PHE A 28 -18.67 -35.31 15.41
CA PHE A 28 -17.59 -34.78 16.26
C PHE A 28 -16.55 -34.00 15.45
N LEU A 29 -16.14 -34.47 14.27
CA LEU A 29 -15.20 -33.75 13.40
C LEU A 29 -15.78 -32.45 12.84
N ILE A 30 -17.09 -32.40 12.54
CA ILE A 30 -17.80 -31.18 12.10
C ILE A 30 -18.06 -30.22 13.28
N SER A 31 -18.26 -30.74 14.50
CA SER A 31 -18.47 -29.91 15.69
C SER A 31 -17.18 -29.33 16.25
N ILE A 32 -16.04 -30.01 16.12
CA ILE A 32 -14.74 -29.47 16.55
C ILE A 32 -14.24 -28.40 15.56
N SER A 33 -14.49 -28.55 14.26
CA SER A 33 -14.06 -27.56 13.26
C SER A 33 -14.80 -26.21 13.37
N SER A 34 -16.01 -26.18 13.92
CA SER A 34 -16.74 -24.94 14.23
C SER A 34 -16.35 -24.30 15.58
N LEU A 35 -15.79 -25.07 16.52
CA LEU A 35 -15.28 -24.55 17.80
C LEU A 35 -13.88 -23.92 17.70
N PHE A 36 -13.14 -24.19 16.61
CA PHE A 36 -11.83 -23.57 16.33
C PHE A 36 -11.86 -22.54 15.19
N ALA A 37 -13.03 -22.18 14.69
CA ALA A 37 -13.17 -21.02 13.82
C ALA A 37 -12.96 -19.76 14.68
N GLN A 38 -11.71 -19.29 14.77
CA GLN A 38 -11.45 -17.96 15.32
C GLN A 38 -12.32 -16.96 14.54
N PRO A 39 -13.07 -16.07 15.22
CA PRO A 39 -13.83 -15.04 14.53
C PRO A 39 -12.88 -14.29 13.61
N SER A 40 -13.24 -14.18 12.34
CA SER A 40 -12.45 -13.41 11.39
C SER A 40 -12.29 -11.99 11.93
N THR A 41 -11.04 -11.54 12.04
CA THR A 41 -10.77 -10.18 12.52
C THR A 41 -11.40 -9.20 11.54
N GLN A 42 -12.34 -8.38 12.02
CA GLN A 42 -13.02 -7.40 11.20
C GLN A 42 -12.28 -6.07 11.26
N TYR A 43 -11.91 -5.53 10.10
CA TYR A 43 -11.22 -4.25 9.98
C TYR A 43 -12.18 -3.17 9.50
N ALA A 44 -11.97 -1.93 9.96
CA ALA A 44 -12.70 -0.77 9.49
C ALA A 44 -11.80 0.47 9.41
N LYS A 45 -12.21 1.45 8.60
CA LYS A 45 -11.64 2.79 8.56
C LYS A 45 -12.48 3.75 9.38
N VAL A 46 -11.83 4.64 10.10
CA VAL A 46 -12.47 5.75 10.81
C VAL A 46 -12.92 6.83 9.81
N LEU A 47 -14.21 7.16 9.79
CA LEU A 47 -14.78 8.28 9.04
C LEU A 47 -14.94 9.49 9.98
N CYS A 48 -13.83 10.16 10.26
CA CYS A 48 -13.85 11.40 11.03
C CYS A 48 -13.86 12.64 10.13
N LEU A 49 -15.05 13.03 9.67
CA LEU A 49 -15.20 14.19 8.80
C LEU A 49 -15.42 15.47 9.62
N ARG A 50 -14.91 16.58 9.11
CA ARG A 50 -15.07 17.96 9.58
C ARG A 50 -14.56 18.18 11.00
N SER A 51 -13.52 17.45 11.40
CA SER A 51 -12.85 17.63 12.69
C SER A 51 -11.33 17.64 12.52
N SER A 52 -10.70 18.78 12.81
CA SER A 52 -9.23 18.96 12.75
C SER A 52 -8.50 18.31 13.92
N SER A 53 -9.20 18.07 15.03
CA SER A 53 -8.68 17.48 16.27
C SER A 53 -9.00 15.99 16.42
N GLY A 54 -9.53 15.36 15.37
CA GLY A 54 -10.02 13.99 15.42
C GLY A 54 -11.36 13.83 16.14
N CYS A 55 -11.93 12.64 16.05
CA CYS A 55 -13.25 12.30 16.57
C CYS A 55 -13.12 11.56 17.89
N GLU A 56 -14.12 11.77 18.76
CA GLU A 56 -14.13 11.18 20.09
C GLU A 56 -14.34 9.67 20.04
N CYS A 57 -13.54 8.98 20.83
CA CYS A 57 -13.67 7.56 21.09
C CYS A 57 -13.52 7.33 22.59
N THR A 58 -14.54 6.75 23.22
CA THR A 58 -14.64 6.71 24.68
C THR A 58 -14.23 5.34 25.20
N ASN A 59 -13.27 5.26 26.13
CA ASN A 59 -12.95 4.00 26.77
C ASN A 59 -14.13 3.55 27.65
N PRO A 60 -14.70 2.35 27.44
CA PRO A 60 -15.89 1.92 28.17
C PRO A 60 -15.63 1.67 29.66
N ILE A 61 -14.38 1.41 30.07
CA ILE A 61 -13.98 1.10 31.44
C ILE A 61 -13.59 2.38 32.19
N THR A 62 -12.67 3.16 31.63
CA THR A 62 -12.09 4.34 32.31
C THR A 62 -12.86 5.62 32.03
N GLN A 63 -13.80 5.61 31.07
CA GLN A 63 -14.48 6.81 30.54
C GLN A 63 -13.53 7.85 29.95
N SER A 64 -12.24 7.52 29.76
CA SER A 64 -11.27 8.43 29.17
C SER A 64 -11.53 8.59 27.67
N LEU A 65 -11.40 9.81 27.18
CA LEU A 65 -11.52 10.13 25.76
C LEU A 65 -10.16 9.94 25.05
N THR A 66 -10.16 9.18 23.97
CA THR A 66 -9.10 9.21 22.95
C THR A 66 -9.65 9.82 21.66
N ARG A 67 -8.74 10.32 20.83
CA ARG A 67 -9.06 10.82 19.49
C ARG A 67 -8.66 9.78 18.45
N LEU A 68 -9.55 9.56 17.49
CA LEU A 68 -9.28 8.81 16.26
C LEU A 68 -9.45 9.77 15.07
N PHE A 69 -8.50 9.75 14.15
CA PHE A 69 -8.47 10.64 13.00
C PHE A 69 -9.06 9.99 11.75
N HIS A 70 -9.41 10.82 10.77
CA HIS A 70 -9.93 10.34 9.50
C HIS A 70 -8.94 9.38 8.85
N GLY A 71 -9.43 8.18 8.58
CA GLY A 71 -8.70 7.16 7.88
C GLY A 71 -7.72 6.33 8.70
N GLU A 72 -7.73 6.44 10.01
CA GLU A 72 -7.13 5.40 10.84
C GLU A 72 -7.80 4.04 10.59
N ALA A 73 -6.99 2.99 10.44
CA ALA A 73 -7.46 1.63 10.55
C ALA A 73 -7.74 1.28 12.01
N VAL A 74 -8.85 0.60 12.22
CA VAL A 74 -9.20 0.00 13.51
C VAL A 74 -9.64 -1.44 13.29
N ILE A 75 -9.42 -2.25 14.32
CA ILE A 75 -10.03 -3.58 14.42
C ILE A 75 -11.33 -3.44 15.21
N VAL A 76 -12.39 -4.07 14.72
CA VAL A 76 -13.72 -4.05 15.34
C VAL A 76 -13.89 -5.35 16.13
N ASP A 77 -14.06 -5.23 17.45
CA ASP A 77 -14.27 -6.37 18.33
C ASP A 77 -15.76 -6.75 18.33
N SER A 78 -16.06 -8.01 17.97
CA SER A 78 -17.44 -8.50 17.84
C SER A 78 -18.18 -8.63 19.19
N SER A 79 -17.46 -8.74 20.30
CA SER A 79 -18.00 -9.04 21.63
C SER A 79 -18.73 -7.88 22.33
N LEU A 80 -18.53 -6.65 21.87
CA LEU A 80 -19.04 -5.41 22.51
C LEU A 80 -19.70 -4.48 21.49
N THR A 81 -20.49 -5.05 20.57
CA THR A 81 -21.23 -4.26 19.59
C THR A 81 -22.62 -3.93 20.12
N ARG A 82 -22.90 -2.63 20.31
CA ARG A 82 -24.28 -2.11 20.37
C ARG A 82 -24.65 -1.64 18.96
N GLU A 83 -25.94 -1.49 18.65
CA GLU A 83 -26.37 -1.06 17.30
C GLU A 83 -25.70 0.26 16.86
N GLU A 84 -25.52 1.19 17.80
CA GLU A 84 -25.01 2.54 17.54
C GLU A 84 -23.48 2.68 17.69
N TYR A 85 -22.84 1.87 18.54
CA TYR A 85 -21.41 1.94 18.84
C TYR A 85 -20.73 0.59 18.69
N ALA A 86 -19.53 0.61 18.10
CA ALA A 86 -18.66 -0.55 18.02
C ALA A 86 -17.46 -0.40 18.96
N SER A 87 -17.09 -1.48 19.65
CA SER A 87 -15.78 -1.57 20.29
C SER A 87 -14.71 -1.66 19.21
N VAL A 88 -13.80 -0.70 19.21
CA VAL A 88 -12.69 -0.62 18.28
C VAL A 88 -11.37 -0.61 19.02
N ARG A 89 -10.34 -1.17 18.38
CA ARG A 89 -8.96 -1.14 18.86
C ARG A 89 -7.98 -0.69 17.79
N ASN A 90 -7.00 0.12 18.19
CA ASN A 90 -5.86 0.55 17.37
C ASN A 90 -4.61 0.58 18.25
N ALA A 91 -3.61 -0.23 17.93
CA ALA A 91 -2.39 -0.42 18.73
C ALA A 91 -2.73 -0.66 20.22
N ASP A 92 -2.53 0.35 21.07
CA ASP A 92 -2.71 0.28 22.53
C ASP A 92 -4.04 0.87 23.01
N LYS A 93 -4.89 1.35 22.10
CA LYS A 93 -6.16 2.02 22.42
C LYS A 93 -7.33 1.09 22.17
N GLN A 94 -8.21 0.96 23.15
CA GLN A 94 -9.52 0.33 23.02
C GLN A 94 -10.60 1.31 23.46
N CYS A 95 -11.61 1.52 22.62
CA CYS A 95 -12.68 2.49 22.89
C CYS A 95 -13.94 2.19 22.08
N LEU A 96 -15.05 2.81 22.46
CA LEU A 96 -16.31 2.78 21.73
C LEU A 96 -16.34 3.92 20.71
N PHE A 97 -16.64 3.57 19.46
CA PHE A 97 -16.74 4.52 18.36
C PHE A 97 -18.08 4.38 17.61
N PRO A 98 -18.68 5.48 17.11
CA PRO A 98 -19.95 5.41 16.39
C PRO A 98 -19.85 4.51 15.16
N ARG A 99 -20.73 3.51 15.06
CA ARG A 99 -20.70 2.51 13.99
C ARG A 99 -20.93 3.11 12.61
N ASN A 100 -21.79 4.12 12.51
CA ASN A 100 -22.05 4.85 11.25
C ASN A 100 -20.83 5.62 10.73
N ASN A 101 -19.83 5.84 11.58
CA ASN A 101 -18.57 6.48 11.22
C ASN A 101 -17.46 5.44 10.97
N LEU A 102 -17.81 4.17 10.75
CA LEU A 102 -16.88 3.11 10.38
C LEU A 102 -17.17 2.60 8.98
N LYS A 103 -16.14 2.59 8.13
CA LYS A 103 -16.18 1.92 6.83
C LYS A 103 -15.51 0.55 6.94
N PHE A 104 -16.32 -0.50 6.98
CA PHE A 104 -15.84 -1.87 7.06
C PHE A 104 -15.05 -2.28 5.81
N LEU A 105 -14.01 -3.08 6.03
CA LEU A 105 -13.08 -3.52 5.00
C LEU A 105 -13.11 -5.03 4.87
N THR A 106 -12.95 -5.50 3.63
CA THR A 106 -12.90 -6.92 3.29
C THR A 106 -11.46 -7.29 2.93
N TYR A 107 -10.83 -8.09 3.80
CA TYR A 107 -9.49 -8.63 3.57
C TYR A 107 -9.48 -10.12 3.88
N LYS A 108 -8.62 -10.88 3.21
CA LYS A 108 -8.30 -12.24 3.64
C LYS A 108 -7.56 -12.19 4.98
N SER A 109 -8.10 -12.87 6.00
CA SER A 109 -7.45 -13.00 7.29
C SER A 109 -6.10 -13.73 7.14
N GLY A 110 -5.05 -13.20 7.77
CA GLY A 110 -3.73 -13.82 7.82
C GLY A 110 -2.88 -13.70 6.55
N PHE A 111 -3.32 -12.99 5.52
CA PHE A 111 -2.46 -12.67 4.37
C PHE A 111 -1.28 -11.80 4.83
N GLN A 112 -0.07 -12.10 4.35
CA GLN A 112 1.15 -11.37 4.71
C GLN A 112 1.97 -11.05 3.45
N PRO A 113 1.91 -9.82 2.92
CA PRO A 113 2.62 -9.45 1.69
C PRO A 113 4.14 -9.57 1.81
N MET A 114 4.68 -9.52 3.03
CA MET A 114 6.11 -9.69 3.32
C MET A 114 6.59 -11.15 3.20
N GLU A 115 5.71 -12.14 3.16
CA GLU A 115 6.04 -13.58 3.06
C GLU A 115 6.06 -14.10 1.61
N THR A 116 6.05 -13.18 0.64
CA THR A 116 6.09 -13.47 -0.79
C THR A 116 7.41 -14.13 -1.25
N LYS A 117 7.33 -15.01 -2.24
CA LYS A 117 8.50 -15.65 -2.87
C LYS A 117 9.15 -14.81 -3.99
N LYS A 118 8.52 -13.70 -4.39
CA LYS A 118 9.05 -12.84 -5.46
C LYS A 118 10.28 -12.06 -4.97
N ASP A 119 11.26 -11.87 -5.85
CA ASP A 119 12.46 -11.11 -5.54
C ASP A 119 12.19 -9.60 -5.59
N HIS A 120 12.06 -8.98 -4.43
CA HIS A 120 11.87 -7.54 -4.29
C HIS A 120 13.18 -6.77 -4.20
N SER A 121 14.31 -7.41 -4.48
CA SER A 121 15.60 -6.74 -4.41
C SER A 121 15.67 -5.65 -5.49
N PRO A 122 16.11 -4.43 -5.14
CA PRO A 122 16.22 -3.37 -6.11
C PRO A 122 17.27 -3.76 -7.16
N LYS A 123 16.92 -3.61 -8.44
CA LYS A 123 17.86 -3.84 -9.53
C LYS A 123 19.10 -2.94 -9.36
N SER A 124 20.28 -3.39 -9.79
CA SER A 124 21.51 -2.62 -9.58
C SER A 124 21.59 -1.40 -10.51
N LEU A 125 22.48 -0.45 -10.22
CA LEU A 125 22.71 0.69 -11.12
C LEU A 125 23.24 0.25 -12.49
N GLU A 126 24.05 -0.80 -12.54
CA GLU A 126 24.55 -1.39 -13.80
C GLU A 126 23.40 -1.90 -14.67
N PHE A 127 22.36 -2.47 -14.03
CA PHE A 127 21.14 -2.87 -14.72
C PHE A 127 20.42 -1.63 -15.26
N LEU A 128 20.23 -0.60 -14.43
CA LEU A 128 19.44 0.58 -14.74
C LEU A 128 20.12 1.55 -15.71
N LEU A 129 21.45 1.67 -15.75
CA LEU A 129 22.15 2.74 -16.47
C LEU A 129 23.04 2.25 -17.61
N SER A 130 23.18 3.07 -18.65
CA SER A 130 24.16 2.82 -19.71
C SER A 130 25.59 2.78 -19.14
N GLY A 131 26.51 2.08 -19.79
CA GLY A 131 27.90 2.00 -19.32
C GLY A 131 28.61 3.36 -19.30
N ALA A 132 28.20 4.31 -20.14
CA ALA A 132 28.69 5.69 -20.12
C ALA A 132 28.14 6.44 -18.90
N ASP A 133 26.83 6.43 -18.69
CA ASP A 133 26.18 7.11 -17.56
C ASP A 133 26.69 6.60 -16.22
N LEU A 134 26.87 5.28 -16.08
CA LEU A 134 27.38 4.66 -14.86
C LEU A 134 28.78 5.16 -14.47
N LYS A 135 29.65 5.39 -15.47
CA LYS A 135 31.02 5.90 -15.24
C LYS A 135 31.03 7.39 -14.90
N GLU A 136 30.09 8.15 -15.45
CA GLU A 136 30.08 9.60 -15.29
C GLU A 136 29.25 10.09 -14.10
N ILE A 137 28.28 9.30 -13.60
CA ILE A 137 27.31 9.76 -12.59
C ILE A 137 27.94 10.39 -11.34
N ALA A 138 29.09 9.88 -10.89
CA ALA A 138 29.81 10.41 -9.73
C ALA A 138 30.41 11.81 -9.97
N ASN A 139 30.59 12.19 -11.23
CA ASN A 139 31.13 13.48 -11.66
C ASN A 139 30.04 14.46 -12.12
N LEU A 140 28.78 14.03 -12.20
CA LEU A 140 27.67 14.89 -12.59
C LEU A 140 27.16 15.67 -11.38
N SER A 141 26.88 16.96 -11.58
CA SER A 141 26.23 17.77 -10.56
C SER A 141 24.73 17.47 -10.51
N PRO A 142 24.19 17.02 -9.36
CA PRO A 142 22.75 16.84 -9.22
C PRO A 142 22.04 18.19 -9.21
N MET A 143 20.84 18.21 -9.78
CA MET A 143 19.87 19.30 -9.62
C MET A 143 18.84 18.88 -8.56
N ASN A 144 18.69 19.69 -7.51
CA ASN A 144 17.67 19.51 -6.50
C ASN A 144 16.31 19.97 -7.04
N LEU A 145 15.31 19.09 -7.03
CA LEU A 145 13.91 19.37 -7.43
C LEU A 145 13.02 19.80 -6.24
N GLY A 146 13.63 20.00 -5.07
CA GLY A 146 12.98 20.31 -3.82
C GLY A 146 12.54 19.05 -3.06
N ARG A 147 11.68 19.27 -2.05
CA ARG A 147 11.15 18.21 -1.20
C ARG A 147 9.99 17.51 -1.88
N TYR A 148 10.01 16.19 -1.80
CA TYR A 148 8.94 15.29 -2.16
C TYR A 148 8.51 14.48 -0.94
N TYR A 149 7.21 14.29 -0.79
CA TYR A 149 6.62 13.52 0.28
C TYR A 149 6.24 12.13 -0.22
N PRO A 150 6.74 11.05 0.42
CA PRO A 150 6.54 9.71 -0.07
C PRO A 150 5.14 9.18 0.24
N THR A 151 4.56 8.49 -0.73
CA THR A 151 3.57 7.44 -0.53
C THR A 151 4.12 6.13 -1.11
N TYR A 152 3.39 5.02 -0.96
CA TYR A 152 3.77 3.77 -1.60
C TYR A 152 2.60 3.18 -2.38
N TYR A 153 2.93 2.56 -3.51
CA TYR A 153 2.01 1.76 -4.31
C TYR A 153 2.60 0.39 -4.59
N HIS A 154 1.72 -0.55 -4.90
CA HIS A 154 2.06 -1.96 -4.99
C HIS A 154 1.18 -2.65 -6.03
N LEU A 155 1.52 -3.88 -6.41
CA LEU A 155 0.59 -4.69 -7.19
C LEU A 155 -0.52 -5.19 -6.29
N ALA A 156 -1.77 -4.97 -6.69
CA ALA A 156 -2.90 -5.62 -6.06
C ALA A 156 -2.73 -7.14 -6.19
N LEU A 157 -3.05 -7.89 -5.13
CA LEU A 157 -3.00 -9.34 -5.13
C LEU A 157 -4.40 -9.90 -4.87
N GLU A 158 -4.92 -10.73 -5.77
CA GLU A 158 -6.27 -11.26 -5.60
C GLU A 158 -6.42 -12.08 -4.31
N GLU A 159 -5.35 -12.78 -3.91
CA GLU A 159 -5.32 -13.50 -2.64
C GLU A 159 -5.66 -12.60 -1.43
N ALA A 160 -5.28 -11.32 -1.47
CA ALA A 160 -5.56 -10.37 -0.40
C ALA A 160 -7.02 -9.87 -0.43
N TYR A 161 -7.66 -9.92 -1.61
CA TYR A 161 -8.97 -9.31 -1.90
C TYR A 161 -9.94 -10.31 -2.54
N PRO A 162 -10.32 -11.40 -1.83
CA PRO A 162 -11.28 -12.36 -2.35
C PRO A 162 -12.66 -11.71 -2.52
N GLY A 163 -13.43 -12.21 -3.49
CA GLY A 163 -14.79 -11.72 -3.72
C GLY A 163 -15.52 -12.52 -4.80
N THR A 164 -16.67 -12.02 -5.23
CA THR A 164 -17.42 -12.61 -6.34
C THR A 164 -16.57 -12.56 -7.62
N ILE A 165 -16.45 -13.72 -8.28
CA ILE A 165 -15.72 -13.83 -9.54
C ILE A 165 -16.56 -13.20 -10.67
N VAL A 166 -15.94 -12.31 -11.43
CA VAL A 166 -16.53 -11.62 -12.59
C VAL A 166 -15.62 -11.72 -13.80
N SER A 167 -16.19 -11.56 -14.99
CA SER A 167 -15.42 -11.48 -16.24
C SER A 167 -14.57 -10.22 -16.30
N VAL A 168 -13.30 -10.37 -16.67
CA VAL A 168 -12.37 -9.26 -16.92
C VAL A 168 -12.43 -8.94 -18.40
N ILE A 169 -12.70 -7.68 -18.73
CA ILE A 169 -12.99 -7.25 -20.11
C ILE A 169 -11.88 -6.33 -20.63
N SER A 170 -11.40 -6.61 -21.84
CA SER A 170 -10.43 -5.77 -22.56
C SER A 170 -11.01 -4.45 -23.06
N PRO A 171 -10.17 -3.48 -23.47
CA PRO A 171 -10.65 -2.27 -24.16
C PRO A 171 -11.51 -2.57 -25.39
N SER A 172 -11.24 -3.67 -26.09
CA SER A 172 -12.03 -4.14 -27.24
C SER A 172 -13.34 -4.85 -26.88
N GLY A 173 -13.68 -4.99 -25.60
CA GLY A 173 -14.90 -5.67 -25.16
C GLY A 173 -14.79 -7.19 -25.07
N LYS A 174 -13.60 -7.77 -25.27
CA LYS A 174 -13.36 -9.22 -25.19
C LYS A 174 -13.12 -9.65 -23.74
N GLU A 175 -13.65 -10.80 -23.33
CA GLU A 175 -13.25 -11.43 -22.07
C GLU A 175 -11.79 -11.93 -22.16
N ILE A 176 -10.96 -11.46 -21.24
CA ILE A 176 -9.52 -11.80 -21.14
C ILE A 176 -9.18 -12.61 -19.90
N GLY A 177 -10.17 -12.94 -19.08
CA GLY A 177 -10.04 -13.79 -17.91
C GLY A 177 -11.18 -13.57 -16.92
N LYS A 178 -11.03 -14.14 -15.72
CA LYS A 178 -11.99 -14.00 -14.62
C LYS A 178 -11.24 -13.76 -13.32
N ALA A 179 -11.74 -12.86 -12.49
CA ALA A 179 -11.13 -12.52 -11.21
C ALA A 179 -12.15 -11.95 -10.23
N SER A 180 -11.78 -11.86 -8.96
CA SER A 180 -12.59 -11.30 -7.88
C SER A 180 -12.89 -9.82 -8.12
N ALA A 181 -14.16 -9.40 -7.98
CA ALA A 181 -14.56 -8.01 -8.13
C ALA A 181 -13.83 -7.06 -7.17
N SER A 182 -13.62 -7.48 -5.91
CA SER A 182 -12.87 -6.74 -4.90
C SER A 182 -11.41 -6.52 -5.33
N PHE A 183 -10.77 -7.54 -5.91
CA PHE A 183 -9.43 -7.44 -6.47
C PHE A 183 -9.37 -6.48 -7.64
N LEU A 184 -10.30 -6.55 -8.59
CA LEU A 184 -10.35 -5.64 -9.73
C LEU A 184 -10.55 -4.19 -9.28
N GLU A 185 -11.29 -3.93 -8.20
CA GLU A 185 -11.34 -2.60 -7.60
C GLU A 185 -9.96 -2.12 -7.15
N GLN A 186 -9.16 -2.99 -6.51
CA GLN A 186 -7.79 -2.63 -6.13
C GLN A 186 -6.87 -2.44 -7.33
N VAL A 187 -7.02 -3.24 -8.39
CA VAL A 187 -6.27 -3.03 -9.66
C VAL A 187 -6.54 -1.65 -10.25
N ARG A 188 -7.76 -1.12 -10.11
CA ARG A 188 -8.09 0.26 -10.56
C ARG A 188 -7.38 1.33 -9.73
N TRP A 189 -7.18 1.09 -8.44
CA TRP A 189 -6.52 2.04 -7.54
C TRP A 189 -5.00 2.01 -7.70
N GLU A 190 -4.42 0.82 -7.76
CA GLU A 190 -2.96 0.63 -7.83
C GLU A 190 -2.41 0.63 -9.27
N GLY A 191 -3.31 0.56 -10.26
CA GLY A 191 -2.99 0.51 -11.69
C GLY A 191 -2.71 -0.90 -12.22
N SER A 192 -2.21 -1.82 -11.40
CA SER A 192 -1.93 -3.20 -11.80
C SER A 192 -2.13 -4.21 -10.67
N GLY A 193 -2.32 -5.49 -11.01
CA GLY A 193 -2.39 -6.56 -10.02
C GLY A 193 -2.24 -7.97 -10.60
N ILE A 194 -2.10 -8.94 -9.70
CA ILE A 194 -1.88 -10.35 -10.01
C ILE A 194 -3.03 -11.18 -9.44
N ALA A 195 -3.74 -11.89 -10.31
CA ALA A 195 -4.78 -12.83 -9.94
C ALA A 195 -4.21 -14.13 -9.36
N THR A 196 -5.08 -14.91 -8.73
CA THR A 196 -4.74 -16.19 -8.09
C THR A 196 -4.24 -17.26 -9.05
N ASP A 197 -4.65 -17.18 -10.32
CA ASP A 197 -4.18 -18.00 -11.43
C ASP A 197 -2.82 -17.53 -12.00
N GLY A 198 -2.26 -16.43 -11.48
CA GLY A 198 -1.02 -15.82 -11.97
C GLY A 198 -1.20 -14.82 -13.11
N THR A 199 -2.42 -14.66 -13.64
CA THR A 199 -2.72 -13.67 -14.68
C THR A 199 -2.50 -12.27 -14.13
N LYS A 200 -1.75 -11.45 -14.87
CA LYS A 200 -1.46 -10.07 -14.48
C LYS A 200 -2.35 -9.12 -15.26
N TYR A 201 -3.05 -8.24 -14.56
CA TYR A 201 -3.96 -7.27 -15.15
C TYR A 201 -3.47 -5.85 -14.91
N HIS A 202 -3.53 -5.04 -15.96
CA HIS A 202 -3.29 -3.60 -15.94
C HIS A 202 -4.59 -2.86 -16.22
N PHE A 203 -4.89 -1.81 -15.45
CA PHE A 203 -6.10 -1.02 -15.66
C PHE A 203 -5.96 -0.09 -16.87
N ALA A 204 -6.85 -0.24 -17.85
CA ALA A 204 -6.81 0.49 -19.12
C ALA A 204 -7.85 1.63 -19.20
N GLY A 205 -8.50 1.99 -18.10
CA GLY A 205 -9.58 2.99 -18.07
C GLY A 205 -10.97 2.38 -18.24
N ASP A 206 -12.02 3.11 -17.84
CA ASP A 206 -13.44 2.76 -18.06
C ASP A 206 -13.87 1.33 -17.66
N GLY A 207 -13.26 0.79 -16.60
CA GLY A 207 -13.51 -0.57 -16.13
C GLY A 207 -12.96 -1.66 -17.07
N ARG A 208 -12.02 -1.31 -17.95
CA ARG A 208 -11.32 -2.20 -18.88
C ARG A 208 -9.90 -2.50 -18.42
N TYR A 209 -9.38 -3.63 -18.85
CA TYR A 209 -8.07 -4.14 -18.42
C TYR A 209 -7.29 -4.76 -19.57
N GLU A 210 -5.97 -4.80 -19.43
CA GLU A 210 -5.06 -5.50 -20.34
C GLU A 210 -4.25 -6.54 -19.57
N THR A 211 -3.79 -7.58 -20.24
CA THR A 211 -2.82 -8.52 -19.66
C THR A 211 -1.39 -8.16 -20.05
N TYR A 212 -0.43 -8.52 -19.20
CA TYR A 212 0.98 -8.27 -19.47
C TYR A 212 1.86 -9.41 -18.95
N ASP A 213 3.04 -9.59 -19.57
CA ASP A 213 3.99 -10.64 -19.22
C ASP A 213 5.18 -10.14 -18.37
N LEU A 214 5.35 -8.82 -18.22
CA LEU A 214 6.39 -8.25 -17.37
C LEU A 214 6.31 -8.74 -15.92
N GLU A 215 7.46 -8.93 -15.27
CA GLU A 215 7.55 -9.44 -13.89
C GLU A 215 6.70 -8.63 -12.91
N TRP A 216 6.75 -7.30 -13.06
CA TRP A 216 6.15 -6.33 -12.15
C TRP A 216 5.05 -5.50 -12.82
N GLY A 217 5.29 -4.91 -13.99
CA GLY A 217 4.29 -4.15 -14.72
C GLY A 217 4.88 -3.01 -15.53
N TRP A 218 4.01 -2.28 -16.22
CA TRP A 218 4.36 -1.13 -17.05
C TRP A 218 4.37 0.16 -16.23
N GLY A 219 5.35 1.03 -16.50
CA GLY A 219 5.29 2.43 -16.10
C GLY A 219 4.67 3.30 -17.20
N ALA A 220 4.23 4.51 -16.84
CA ALA A 220 3.51 5.43 -17.72
C ALA A 220 4.25 5.96 -18.98
N GLY A 221 5.51 5.57 -19.23
CA GLY A 221 6.33 6.08 -20.33
C GLY A 221 6.30 5.29 -21.64
N HIS A 222 5.56 4.17 -21.72
CA HIS A 222 5.68 3.12 -22.75
C HIS A 222 7.11 2.53 -22.84
N GLY A 223 7.23 1.22 -22.69
CA GLY A 223 8.51 0.51 -22.69
C GLY A 223 9.16 0.37 -21.31
N PHE A 224 8.99 1.34 -20.41
CA PHE A 224 9.57 1.22 -19.07
C PHE A 224 8.83 0.19 -18.22
N GLN A 225 9.60 -0.67 -17.55
CA GLN A 225 9.12 -1.56 -16.51
C GLN A 225 9.24 -0.88 -15.12
N VAL A 226 8.28 -1.18 -14.23
CA VAL A 226 8.37 -0.80 -12.82
C VAL A 226 9.18 -1.83 -12.02
N PHE A 227 10.00 -1.39 -11.08
CA PHE A 227 10.85 -2.25 -10.27
C PHE A 227 10.73 -1.91 -8.79
N PRO A 228 10.53 -2.90 -7.90
CA PRO A 228 10.38 -2.65 -6.47
C PRO A 228 11.56 -1.85 -5.93
N TYR A 229 11.23 -0.82 -5.15
CA TYR A 229 12.15 0.12 -4.54
C TYR A 229 13.03 0.89 -5.54
N ARG A 230 12.71 0.88 -6.84
CA ARG A 230 13.44 1.63 -7.87
C ARG A 230 12.55 2.58 -8.64
N THR A 231 11.25 2.37 -8.68
CA THR A 231 10.35 3.22 -9.47
C THR A 231 9.72 4.31 -8.61
N LEU A 232 9.72 5.53 -9.13
CA LEU A 232 8.94 6.65 -8.63
C LEU A 232 7.82 6.98 -9.63
N ALA A 233 6.61 7.11 -9.12
CA ALA A 233 5.51 7.78 -9.80
C ALA A 233 5.40 9.22 -9.31
N VAL A 234 5.33 10.18 -10.23
CA VAL A 234 5.22 11.61 -9.92
C VAL A 234 4.19 12.28 -10.84
N SER A 235 3.73 13.49 -10.47
CA SER A 235 2.98 14.34 -11.40
C SER A 235 3.90 14.81 -12.53
N PHE A 236 3.56 14.45 -13.77
CA PHE A 236 4.34 14.86 -14.93
C PHE A 236 4.39 16.38 -15.12
N LYS A 237 3.25 17.06 -14.92
CA LYS A 237 3.14 18.52 -15.06
C LYS A 237 4.09 19.22 -14.09
N ASP A 238 4.09 18.80 -12.84
CA ASP A 238 4.84 19.48 -11.78
C ASP A 238 6.33 19.12 -11.81
N LEU A 239 6.66 17.89 -12.26
CA LEU A 239 8.04 17.53 -12.58
C LEU A 239 8.61 18.45 -13.68
N CYS A 240 7.86 18.69 -14.75
CA CYS A 240 8.27 19.65 -15.78
C CYS A 240 8.44 21.07 -15.23
N ALA A 241 7.52 21.52 -14.37
CA ALA A 241 7.62 22.83 -13.73
C ALA A 241 8.90 22.97 -12.87
N LYS A 242 9.24 21.94 -12.09
CA LYS A 242 10.46 21.91 -11.25
C LYS A 242 11.76 21.81 -12.04
N ILE A 243 11.77 21.07 -13.15
CA ILE A 243 12.90 21.04 -14.08
C ILE A 243 13.07 22.40 -14.78
N GLY A 244 11.96 23.07 -15.05
CA GLY A 244 11.92 24.39 -15.66
C GLY A 244 12.51 24.39 -17.08
N ASN A 245 13.16 25.50 -17.43
CA ASN A 245 13.68 25.72 -18.79
C ASN A 245 14.93 24.90 -19.14
N ARG A 246 15.44 24.05 -18.23
CA ARG A 246 16.58 23.17 -18.52
C ARG A 246 16.26 22.11 -19.57
N ILE A 247 14.99 21.74 -19.70
CA ILE A 247 14.51 20.91 -20.82
C ILE A 247 13.52 21.71 -21.65
N PRO A 248 13.99 22.31 -22.76
CA PRO A 248 13.11 22.97 -23.72
C PRO A 248 12.03 22.01 -24.23
N ASN A 249 10.79 22.48 -24.27
CA ASN A 249 9.61 21.70 -24.68
C ASN A 249 9.52 20.38 -23.89
N CYS A 250 9.42 20.51 -22.56
CA CYS A 250 9.31 19.38 -21.63
C CYS A 250 8.17 18.44 -22.05
N ASN A 251 8.51 17.17 -22.28
CA ASN A 251 7.56 16.15 -22.70
C ASN A 251 7.91 14.80 -22.04
N LYS A 252 6.96 13.86 -22.04
CA LYS A 252 7.15 12.55 -21.39
C LYS A 252 8.36 11.80 -21.92
N SER A 253 8.60 11.81 -23.23
CA SER A 253 9.69 11.04 -23.85
C SER A 253 11.08 11.59 -23.52
N LYS A 254 11.20 12.82 -23.01
CA LYS A 254 12.47 13.41 -22.53
C LYS A 254 12.70 13.22 -21.03
N VAL A 255 11.63 13.13 -20.24
CA VAL A 255 11.70 13.24 -18.78
C VAL A 255 11.33 11.95 -18.05
N ILE A 256 10.32 11.21 -18.52
CA ILE A 256 10.03 9.88 -17.95
C ILE A 256 11.17 8.95 -18.32
N GLY A 257 11.69 8.20 -17.36
CA GLY A 257 12.98 7.51 -17.51
C GLY A 257 14.09 8.12 -16.67
N SER A 258 13.93 9.31 -16.10
CA SER A 258 15.06 10.02 -15.49
C SER A 258 15.57 9.36 -14.22
N LEU A 259 16.89 9.28 -14.07
CA LEU A 259 17.52 8.84 -12.85
C LEU A 259 17.36 9.92 -11.77
N ALA A 260 16.92 9.49 -10.59
CA ALA A 260 16.79 10.31 -9.42
C ALA A 260 17.60 9.75 -8.24
N LEU A 261 17.98 10.62 -7.32
CA LEU A 261 18.62 10.30 -6.06
C LEU A 261 17.80 10.89 -4.91
N ILE A 262 17.50 10.06 -3.91
CA ILE A 262 16.95 10.47 -2.62
C ILE A 262 18.02 10.21 -1.55
N PRO A 263 18.81 11.22 -1.14
CA PRO A 263 19.92 11.04 -0.19
C PRO A 263 19.49 10.39 1.12
N LYS A 264 18.33 10.78 1.67
CA LYS A 264 17.77 10.24 2.92
C LYS A 264 17.62 8.71 2.90
N ILE A 265 17.29 8.12 1.75
CA ILE A 265 17.19 6.65 1.60
C ILE A 265 18.56 5.99 1.73
N ARG A 266 19.59 6.58 1.10
CA ARG A 266 20.98 6.10 1.17
C ARG A 266 21.52 6.21 2.60
N GLU A 267 21.32 7.36 3.24
CA GLU A 267 21.78 7.67 4.60
C GLU A 267 21.19 6.72 5.64
N LYS A 268 19.93 6.29 5.45
CA LYS A 268 19.26 5.32 6.32
C LYS A 268 19.85 3.91 6.26
N ARG A 269 20.73 3.63 5.29
CA ARG A 269 21.38 2.31 5.11
C ARG A 269 20.35 1.18 5.19
N ILE A 270 19.28 1.30 4.41
CA ILE A 270 18.17 0.35 4.39
C ILE A 270 18.67 -0.97 3.79
N ARG A 271 18.63 -2.07 4.55
CA ARG A 271 19.03 -3.39 4.06
C ARG A 271 17.89 -4.04 3.27
N MET A 272 18.19 -4.46 2.05
CA MET A 272 17.26 -5.07 1.12
C MET A 272 17.24 -6.60 1.24
N SER A 273 16.30 -7.26 0.55
CA SER A 273 16.13 -8.72 0.56
C SER A 273 17.38 -9.50 0.12
N ASN A 274 18.20 -8.93 -0.76
CA ASN A 274 19.50 -9.51 -1.16
C ASN A 274 20.66 -9.23 -0.17
N GLY A 275 20.37 -8.66 1.00
CA GLY A 275 21.35 -8.31 2.04
C GLY A 275 22.17 -7.04 1.79
N LYS A 276 22.08 -6.45 0.59
CA LYS A 276 22.76 -5.18 0.24
C LYS A 276 21.97 -3.98 0.76
N PHE A 277 22.64 -2.83 0.87
CA PHE A 277 21.99 -1.58 1.22
C PHE A 277 21.41 -0.88 -0.01
N HIS A 278 20.27 -0.22 0.14
CA HIS A 278 19.72 0.66 -0.89
C HIS A 278 20.66 1.84 -1.13
N ASP A 279 21.00 2.10 -2.40
CA ASP A 279 21.96 3.15 -2.79
C ASP A 279 21.30 4.54 -2.97
N GLY A 280 20.01 4.65 -2.65
CA GLY A 280 19.20 5.87 -2.77
C GLY A 280 18.82 6.27 -4.20
N PHE A 281 19.20 5.52 -5.24
CA PHE A 281 18.83 5.85 -6.61
C PHE A 281 17.49 5.24 -7.03
N PHE A 282 16.78 5.95 -7.88
CA PHE A 282 15.47 5.58 -8.41
C PHE A 282 15.34 6.02 -9.87
N CYS A 283 14.32 5.52 -10.54
CA CYS A 283 13.93 5.89 -11.89
C CYS A 283 12.52 6.48 -11.84
N ILE A 284 12.37 7.70 -12.35
CA ILE A 284 11.07 8.35 -12.53
C ILE A 284 10.42 7.80 -13.81
N ASN A 285 9.93 6.56 -13.72
CA ASN A 285 9.45 5.80 -14.87
C ASN A 285 7.92 5.68 -14.92
N ASP A 286 7.25 6.27 -13.94
CA ASP A 286 5.80 6.18 -13.79
C ASP A 286 5.17 7.54 -13.48
N THR A 287 3.87 7.65 -13.68
CA THR A 287 3.11 8.89 -13.42
C THR A 287 1.73 8.56 -12.87
N GLY A 288 1.23 9.39 -11.97
CA GLY A 288 -0.15 9.33 -11.50
C GLY A 288 -0.98 10.50 -11.99
N SER A 289 -2.30 10.36 -11.88
CA SER A 289 -3.20 11.50 -12.02
C SER A 289 -2.85 12.56 -10.95
N PRO A 290 -2.88 13.86 -11.28
CA PRO A 290 -2.62 14.92 -10.30
C PRO A 290 -3.59 14.88 -9.11
N ALA A 291 -4.79 14.29 -9.28
CA ALA A 291 -5.74 14.06 -8.19
C ALA A 291 -5.24 13.06 -7.12
N TYR A 292 -4.25 12.23 -7.45
CA TYR A 292 -3.68 11.21 -6.56
C TYR A 292 -2.22 11.50 -6.19
N ILE A 293 -1.43 11.98 -7.15
CA ILE A 293 -0.03 12.38 -6.94
C ILE A 293 0.10 13.88 -7.20
N ARG A 294 0.00 14.68 -6.13
CA ARG A 294 0.25 16.14 -6.15
C ARG A 294 1.72 16.46 -6.51
N GLY A 295 2.00 17.71 -6.88
CA GLY A 295 3.30 18.12 -7.45
C GLY A 295 4.53 17.94 -6.57
N ASP A 296 4.33 17.84 -5.28
CA ASP A 296 5.32 17.60 -4.23
C ASP A 296 5.17 16.20 -3.60
N ARG A 297 4.36 15.30 -4.19
CA ARG A 297 4.25 13.89 -3.78
C ARG A 297 4.98 13.00 -4.76
N MET A 298 5.54 11.92 -4.23
CA MET A 298 6.06 10.82 -5.04
C MET A 298 5.55 9.52 -4.47
N ASP A 299 5.16 8.61 -5.37
CA ASP A 299 4.75 7.28 -5.00
C ASP A 299 5.90 6.31 -5.30
N ILE A 300 6.31 5.54 -4.30
CA ILE A 300 7.41 4.59 -4.44
C ILE A 300 6.82 3.20 -4.66
N PHE A 301 7.18 2.56 -5.77
CA PHE A 301 6.72 1.21 -6.06
C PHE A 301 7.42 0.20 -5.15
N VAL A 302 6.66 -0.60 -4.39
CA VAL A 302 7.24 -1.58 -3.43
C VAL A 302 7.05 -3.04 -3.84
N GLY A 303 6.62 -3.28 -5.09
CA GLY A 303 6.35 -4.62 -5.60
C GLY A 303 5.02 -5.17 -5.12
N THR A 304 5.00 -6.34 -4.49
CA THR A 304 3.82 -6.91 -3.83
C THR A 304 3.82 -6.71 -2.31
N HIS A 305 4.79 -5.98 -1.77
CA HIS A 305 4.75 -5.56 -0.38
C HIS A 305 3.60 -4.58 -0.14
N GLY A 306 3.27 -4.34 1.13
CA GLY A 306 2.19 -3.42 1.50
C GLY A 306 2.48 -1.98 1.13
N GLY A 307 1.46 -1.27 0.62
CA GLY A 307 1.54 0.13 0.22
C GLY A 307 1.63 1.13 1.38
N GLY A 308 1.95 0.70 2.61
CA GLY A 308 2.00 1.61 3.77
C GLY A 308 0.69 2.31 4.09
N SER A 309 -0.41 1.77 3.54
CA SER A 309 -1.73 2.31 3.73
C SER A 309 -2.07 2.16 5.22
N PRO A 310 -2.22 3.27 5.96
CA PRO A 310 -2.58 3.20 7.37
C PRO A 310 -3.96 2.61 7.60
N TYR A 311 -4.72 2.50 6.51
CA TYR A 311 -6.05 1.96 6.44
C TYR A 311 -6.10 0.43 6.36
N GLN A 312 -4.96 -0.22 6.15
CA GLN A 312 -4.84 -1.66 6.09
C GLN A 312 -4.35 -2.20 7.43
N PRO A 313 -4.64 -3.48 7.75
CA PRO A 313 -3.98 -4.18 8.86
C PRO A 313 -2.47 -3.97 8.82
N LYS A 314 -1.82 -3.98 9.98
CA LYS A 314 -0.37 -3.76 10.06
C LYS A 314 0.37 -4.74 9.16
N GLU A 315 -0.06 -6.00 9.16
CA GLU A 315 0.50 -7.10 8.36
C GLU A 315 0.45 -6.78 6.87
N LEU A 316 -0.64 -6.18 6.40
CA LEU A 316 -0.88 -5.86 4.99
C LEU A 316 -0.23 -4.56 4.52
N SER A 317 0.08 -3.66 5.44
CA SER A 317 0.65 -2.35 5.12
C SER A 317 2.18 -2.34 5.09
N ARG A 318 2.86 -3.37 5.62
CA ARG A 318 4.33 -3.37 5.77
C ARG A 318 5.07 -3.42 4.44
N ASN A 319 6.21 -2.73 4.42
CA ASN A 319 7.26 -2.88 3.42
C ASN A 319 8.62 -2.51 4.04
N ILE A 320 9.71 -2.76 3.31
CA ILE A 320 11.09 -2.61 3.81
C ILE A 320 11.39 -1.14 4.17
N PHE A 321 10.85 -0.17 3.42
CA PHE A 321 11.11 1.25 3.69
C PHE A 321 10.37 1.75 4.93
N LEU A 322 9.14 1.28 5.15
CA LEU A 322 8.38 1.55 6.38
C LEU A 322 9.08 0.98 7.61
N ASP A 323 9.53 -0.27 7.53
CA ASP A 323 10.26 -0.94 8.61
C ASP A 323 11.58 -0.21 8.94
N ALA A 324 12.17 0.49 7.96
CA ALA A 324 13.34 1.35 8.14
C ALA A 324 13.02 2.80 8.58
N GLY A 325 11.75 3.11 8.81
CA GLY A 325 11.28 4.40 9.30
C GLY A 325 11.13 5.48 8.23
N ILE A 326 10.98 5.11 6.95
CA ILE A 326 10.54 6.05 5.90
C ILE A 326 9.01 6.10 5.93
N GLN A 327 8.47 6.97 6.76
CA GLN A 327 7.02 7.08 6.96
C GLN A 327 6.35 7.72 5.72
N PRO A 328 5.21 7.19 5.25
CA PRO A 328 4.47 7.78 4.16
C PRO A 328 3.65 8.96 4.68
N LEU A 329 3.21 9.81 3.76
CA LEU A 329 2.06 10.64 4.05
C LEU A 329 0.82 9.78 4.25
N VAL A 330 0.07 10.10 5.29
CA VAL A 330 -1.12 9.36 5.73
C VAL A 330 -2.25 10.33 6.01
N PRO A 331 -3.53 9.99 5.74
CA PRO A 331 -4.58 11.01 5.68
C PRO A 331 -4.73 11.91 6.92
N TRP A 332 -4.49 11.44 8.13
CA TRP A 332 -4.52 12.34 9.28
C TRP A 332 -3.41 13.43 9.32
N ASP A 333 -2.38 13.38 8.46
CA ASP A 333 -1.41 14.47 8.28
C ASP A 333 -2.08 15.75 7.75
N TRP A 334 -3.22 15.64 7.07
CA TRP A 334 -4.02 16.77 6.55
C TRP A 334 -5.00 17.35 7.59
N ARG A 335 -5.15 16.69 8.74
CA ARG A 335 -6.00 17.03 9.90
C ARG A 335 -7.50 17.19 9.66
N PHE A 336 -7.98 17.76 8.56
CA PHE A 336 -9.39 18.06 8.34
C PHE A 336 -9.91 17.43 7.04
N TYR A 337 -11.10 16.81 7.06
CA TYR A 337 -11.72 16.10 5.92
C TYR A 337 -13.19 16.44 5.72
N THR A 338 -13.70 16.85 4.54
CA THR A 338 -15.15 17.13 4.36
C THR A 338 -15.86 15.98 3.67
N SER A 339 -15.13 15.11 2.98
CA SER A 339 -15.63 13.83 2.47
C SER A 339 -14.60 12.71 2.57
N GLU A 340 -15.05 11.45 2.44
CA GLU A 340 -14.17 10.28 2.40
C GLU A 340 -13.15 10.33 1.25
N LYS A 341 -13.53 10.96 0.13
CA LYS A 341 -12.77 10.96 -1.12
C LYS A 341 -11.96 12.23 -1.33
N GLU A 342 -12.03 13.19 -0.41
CA GLU A 342 -11.33 14.46 -0.55
C GLU A 342 -9.84 14.32 -0.27
N ARG A 343 -9.01 14.88 -1.14
CA ARG A 343 -7.54 14.69 -1.14
C ARG A 343 -6.75 15.99 -1.25
N GLU A 344 -7.43 17.13 -1.43
CA GLU A 344 -6.84 18.45 -1.60
C GLU A 344 -7.51 19.45 -0.68
N TRP A 345 -6.68 20.09 0.14
CA TRP A 345 -7.11 21.07 1.14
C TRP A 345 -6.67 22.47 0.76
N CYS A 346 -5.48 22.57 0.18
CA CYS A 346 -4.82 23.83 -0.12
C CYS A 346 -4.10 23.75 -1.46
N THR A 347 -4.42 24.73 -2.31
CA THR A 347 -3.74 24.99 -3.57
C THR A 347 -2.32 25.46 -3.29
N GLU A 348 -1.39 25.24 -4.21
CA GLU A 348 0.03 25.54 -4.02
C GLU A 348 0.29 27.01 -3.64
N ASP A 349 -0.52 27.93 -4.16
CA ASP A 349 -0.46 29.38 -3.89
C ASP A 349 -0.93 29.78 -2.48
N ARG A 350 -1.57 28.87 -1.75
CA ARG A 350 -2.03 29.10 -0.37
C ARG A 350 -1.23 28.33 0.67
N LEU A 351 -0.18 27.62 0.25
CA LEU A 351 0.72 26.95 1.18
C LEU A 351 1.48 27.98 2.01
N PRO A 352 1.52 27.85 3.34
CA PRO A 352 2.25 28.79 4.18
C PRO A 352 3.76 28.71 3.92
N GLU A 353 4.43 29.87 3.85
CA GLU A 353 5.90 29.95 3.81
C GLU A 353 6.53 29.44 5.12
N ASP A 354 5.92 29.78 6.25
CA ASP A 354 6.19 29.19 7.57
C ASP A 354 5.00 28.33 8.01
N PRO A 355 5.11 27.00 7.91
CA PRO A 355 4.04 26.09 8.27
C PRO A 355 3.64 26.15 9.75
N PHE A 356 4.51 26.65 10.65
CA PHE A 356 4.23 26.78 12.08
C PHE A 356 3.55 28.10 12.45
N SER A 357 3.57 29.08 11.55
CA SER A 357 2.97 30.40 11.75
C SER A 357 2.23 30.88 10.49
N PRO A 358 1.18 30.19 10.02
CA PRO A 358 0.48 30.58 8.79
C PRO A 358 -0.08 32.01 8.89
N LYS A 359 0.20 32.84 7.89
CA LYS A 359 -0.33 34.20 7.79
C LYS A 359 -1.82 34.16 7.42
N SER A 360 -2.52 35.26 7.68
CA SER A 360 -3.91 35.41 7.26
C SER A 360 -4.07 35.20 5.75
N GLY A 361 -4.85 34.20 5.35
CA GLY A 361 -5.07 33.82 3.95
C GLY A 361 -4.34 32.54 3.52
N GLU A 362 -3.29 32.15 4.25
CA GLU A 362 -2.56 30.90 4.08
C GLU A 362 -3.31 29.71 4.70
N CYS A 363 -2.93 28.51 4.29
CA CYS A 363 -3.52 27.27 4.73
C CYS A 363 -3.07 26.89 6.15
N VAL A 364 -4.03 26.56 7.01
CA VAL A 364 -3.77 26.13 8.40
C VAL A 364 -3.81 24.60 8.59
N SER A 365 -4.23 23.84 7.57
CA SER A 365 -4.47 22.39 7.64
C SER A 365 -3.77 21.64 6.51
N ASP A 366 -2.48 21.91 6.32
CA ASP A 366 -1.65 21.23 5.31
C ASP A 366 -0.55 20.38 5.95
N TYR A 367 -0.23 19.23 5.33
CA TYR A 367 0.78 18.30 5.80
C TYR A 367 2.20 18.87 5.77
N HIS A 368 2.46 19.92 4.99
CA HIS A 368 3.73 20.65 5.04
C HIS A 368 4.01 21.18 6.47
N ALA A 369 2.96 21.54 7.21
CA ALA A 369 3.05 21.96 8.62
C ALA A 369 3.04 20.81 9.60
N ASN A 370 2.23 19.79 9.32
CA ASN A 370 1.95 18.74 10.28
C ASN A 370 2.94 17.58 10.23
N ALA A 371 3.59 17.37 9.09
CA ALA A 371 4.55 16.30 8.84
C ALA A 371 5.78 16.75 8.03
N PRO A 372 6.41 17.91 8.33
CA PRO A 372 7.54 18.43 7.56
C PRO A 372 8.72 17.45 7.49
N GLU A 373 8.92 16.64 8.53
CA GLU A 373 9.96 15.63 8.65
C GLU A 373 9.83 14.49 7.63
N LYS A 374 8.65 14.27 7.04
CA LYS A 374 8.41 13.23 6.04
C LYS A 374 8.93 13.62 4.65
N GLY A 375 9.02 14.91 4.35
CA GLY A 375 9.58 15.39 3.09
C GLY A 375 11.04 14.96 2.89
N MET A 376 11.39 14.60 1.66
CA MET A 376 12.72 14.15 1.26
C MET A 376 13.17 14.89 0.01
N GLU A 377 14.43 15.32 -0.05
CA GLU A 377 14.94 15.95 -1.28
C GLU A 377 15.03 14.93 -2.42
N LEU A 378 14.61 15.36 -3.61
CA LEU A 378 14.74 14.59 -4.83
C LEU A 378 15.73 15.29 -5.76
N HIS A 379 16.76 14.57 -6.17
CA HIS A 379 17.81 15.09 -7.05
C HIS A 379 17.78 14.37 -8.39
N VAL A 380 17.96 15.09 -9.50
CA VAL A 380 18.11 14.50 -10.85
C VAL A 380 19.43 14.92 -11.48
N PHE A 381 19.89 14.18 -12.49
CA PHE A 381 21.22 14.37 -13.06
C PHE A 381 21.14 14.78 -14.51
N PHE A 382 21.93 15.79 -14.88
CA PHE A 382 22.07 16.25 -16.26
C PHE A 382 23.43 15.84 -16.80
N ARG A 383 23.45 15.38 -18.04
CA ARG A 383 24.68 15.22 -18.84
C ARG A 383 25.19 16.59 -19.27
N LYS A 384 26.43 16.61 -19.77
CA LYS A 384 27.08 17.83 -20.28
C LYS A 384 26.33 18.45 -21.48
N ASP A 385 25.61 17.64 -22.24
CA ASP A 385 24.78 18.09 -23.38
C ASP A 385 23.42 18.69 -22.96
N GLY A 386 23.14 18.76 -21.65
CA GLY A 386 21.88 19.27 -21.10
C GLY A 386 20.74 18.26 -21.09
N SER A 387 20.94 17.01 -21.52
CA SER A 387 19.95 15.94 -21.38
C SER A 387 19.95 15.35 -19.97
N LEU A 388 18.83 14.77 -19.53
CA LEU A 388 18.77 14.02 -18.27
C LEU A 388 19.49 12.69 -18.41
N VAL A 389 20.18 12.25 -17.36
CA VAL A 389 20.60 10.85 -17.20
C VAL A 389 19.35 10.01 -17.08
N ARG A 390 19.27 8.92 -17.85
CA ARG A 390 18.07 8.10 -17.95
C ARG A 390 18.36 6.64 -17.63
N CYS A 391 17.42 6.03 -16.94
CA CYS A 391 17.32 4.60 -16.81
C CYS A 391 17.02 3.97 -18.16
N LYS A 392 17.49 2.74 -18.37
CA LYS A 392 17.18 1.91 -19.54
C LYS A 392 15.70 1.57 -19.54
N ILE A 393 15.19 1.39 -20.76
CA ILE A 393 13.88 0.83 -21.06
C ILE A 393 13.95 -0.68 -20.87
#